data_AF-R1GFI1-F1
#
_entry.id   AF-R1GFI1-F1
#
_cell.length_a   1.000
_cell.length_b   1.000
_cell.length_c   1.000
_cell.angle_alpha   90.00
_cell.angle_beta   90.00
_cell.angle_gamma   90.00
#
_symmetry.space_group_name_H-M   'P 1'
#
loop_
_entity.id
_entity.type
_entity.pdbx_description
1 polymer ?
#
loop_
_entity_poly.entity_id
_entity_poly.type
_entity_poly.pdbx_seq_one_letter_code
_entity_poly.pdbx_strand_id
1 'polypeptide(L)'
;MALSQRSLRIARSGIPALQTVPRAALASSRPLAAPLPITIRPARSQRRGFKKDAGPPPTKAPAVKRGGSKLYASADAAIADLQSGSTLLSAGFGVCGVAQTLIEAIARRGSASLHSLTAVSNNAGAGEYGLALLARTGQVSRLVLSFLGANKQLEKAYLAGDVAVELCPQGTIAERLRAGGAGIPAFYTATGVDTLVQSGGIPVRLGEGGAAVLEHGRARETRAFGGREYILEEALKGDVAILRAWRVDEAGNCQFRFTTKTFAPMMAKAATVAIVEAEEIVPVGTIHPDNVHLPGIFIDRIVPAKAEKAVEVRKVRQEGGGGVKMDEKRTRIAKRTAKELKSGYYVNLGVGIPTLAPSFLDPNVNVWIQSENGLLGMGPYPTEDEVDPDLINAGKETVTVVPGASTFDSAESFAMIRGGHVDVSVLGALQVSAAGDLANYMIPGKTFKGMGGAIDLVSNPDITKIVVATEHVAKDGSPKIVQECKLPLTGARVVSTIITDLCVFEVDRVNGGLELTEIAPGVDVEEIKSKTAAKFTVAKDLKSME
;
A
#
# COMPACT_ATOMS: atom_id res chain seq x y z
N MET A 1 51.52 5.72 -22.09
CA MET A 1 52.72 6.15 -21.35
C MET A 1 52.33 6.37 -19.91
N ALA A 2 53.07 5.74 -18.99
CA ALA A 2 52.81 5.67 -17.55
C ALA A 2 53.38 6.87 -16.79
N LEU A 3 52.68 7.32 -15.73
CA LEU A 3 53.21 8.14 -14.64
C LEU A 3 52.43 7.73 -13.36
N SER A 4 53.01 6.88 -12.50
CA SER A 4 53.88 7.21 -11.36
C SER A 4 53.13 7.68 -10.10
N GLN A 5 52.99 6.75 -9.16
CA GLN A 5 52.49 6.89 -7.79
C GLN A 5 53.34 7.85 -6.94
N ARG A 6 52.71 8.63 -6.07
CA ARG A 6 53.26 9.03 -4.75
C ARG A 6 52.16 9.21 -3.70
N SER A 7 52.34 8.51 -2.59
CA SER A 7 51.54 8.53 -1.36
C SER A 7 51.82 9.78 -0.51
N LEU A 8 50.80 10.27 0.21
CA LEU A 8 50.89 11.37 1.18
C LEU A 8 50.32 10.96 2.55
N ARG A 9 50.97 11.49 3.59
CA ARG A 9 50.99 11.10 5.01
C ARG A 9 49.74 11.52 5.78
N ILE A 10 49.38 10.74 6.80
CA ILE A 10 48.42 11.10 7.87
C ILE A 10 49.21 11.44 9.14
N ALA A 11 48.88 12.57 9.77
CA ALA A 11 49.48 13.07 11.00
C ALA A 11 48.83 12.44 12.25
N ARG A 12 49.66 12.08 13.24
CA ARG A 12 49.25 11.65 14.60
C ARG A 12 49.27 12.85 15.53
N SER A 13 48.18 13.11 16.26
CA SER A 13 48.12 14.04 17.40
C SER A 13 48.22 13.27 18.72
N GLY A 14 49.00 13.83 19.65
CA GLY A 14 49.37 13.23 20.92
C GLY A 14 48.41 13.55 22.08
N ILE A 15 48.47 12.67 23.08
CA ILE A 15 47.81 12.72 24.39
C ILE A 15 48.74 13.46 25.38
N PRO A 16 48.23 14.25 26.35
CA PRO A 16 48.98 14.61 27.55
C PRO A 16 48.46 13.95 28.85
N ALA A 17 49.33 14.00 29.85
CA ALA A 17 49.50 13.12 31.00
C ALA A 17 48.55 13.31 32.21
N LEU A 18 48.62 12.30 33.10
CA LEU A 18 48.04 12.19 34.44
C LEU A 18 48.45 13.29 35.42
N GLN A 19 47.58 13.55 36.40
CA GLN A 19 47.94 14.04 37.74
C GLN A 19 47.35 13.13 38.85
N THR A 20 48.22 12.77 39.79
CA THR A 20 48.04 12.12 41.10
C THR A 20 47.31 13.05 42.10
N VAL A 21 46.65 12.65 43.20
CA VAL A 21 47.12 12.13 44.53
C VAL A 21 45.87 11.76 45.41
N PRO A 22 45.91 11.37 46.72
CA PRO A 22 46.51 10.23 47.45
C PRO A 22 45.49 9.27 48.14
N ARG A 23 46.01 8.14 48.65
CA ARG A 23 45.37 7.13 49.53
C ARG A 23 45.47 7.49 51.02
N ALA A 24 44.43 7.16 51.80
CA ALA A 24 44.47 6.87 53.25
C ALA A 24 43.45 5.73 53.51
N ALA A 25 43.85 4.51 53.89
CA ALA A 25 44.25 4.00 55.21
C ALA A 25 43.14 3.07 55.75
N LEU A 26 43.45 1.77 55.83
CA LEU A 26 42.63 0.70 56.38
C LEU A 26 42.81 0.62 57.90
N ALA A 27 41.73 0.38 58.64
CA ALA A 27 41.79 -0.19 59.98
C ALA A 27 40.64 -1.20 60.20
N SER A 28 40.97 -2.23 60.95
CA SER A 28 40.35 -3.54 61.08
C SER A 28 39.32 -3.68 62.20
N SER A 29 38.36 -4.60 62.07
CA SER A 29 37.89 -5.41 63.19
C SER A 29 37.30 -6.77 62.72
N ARG A 30 37.61 -7.80 63.51
CA ARG A 30 37.30 -9.23 63.31
C ARG A 30 35.90 -9.61 63.85
N PRO A 31 35.40 -10.83 63.56
CA PRO A 31 33.96 -11.14 63.46
C PRO A 31 33.33 -11.69 64.76
N LEU A 32 31.99 -11.64 64.82
CA LEU A 32 31.16 -12.40 65.77
C LEU A 32 30.27 -13.38 64.98
N ALA A 33 30.31 -14.65 65.40
CA ALA A 33 29.50 -15.78 64.92
C ALA A 33 28.01 -15.59 65.32
N ALA A 34 26.97 -15.93 64.55
CA ALA A 34 26.38 -17.21 64.09
C ALA A 34 24.88 -16.88 63.73
N PRO A 35 23.97 -17.74 63.20
CA PRO A 35 24.05 -19.18 62.91
C PRO A 35 23.50 -19.66 61.52
N LEU A 36 23.86 -20.91 61.20
CA LEU A 36 23.18 -21.98 60.42
C LEU A 36 22.46 -21.72 59.06
N PRO A 37 22.54 -22.68 58.11
CA PRO A 37 22.12 -22.48 56.73
C PRO A 37 20.60 -22.58 56.59
N ILE A 38 20.02 -21.60 55.90
CA ILE A 38 18.69 -21.77 55.29
C ILE A 38 18.84 -22.83 54.21
N THR A 39 18.31 -24.02 54.46
CA THR A 39 18.05 -25.02 53.41
C THR A 39 17.12 -24.40 52.37
N ILE A 40 17.69 -23.97 51.25
CA ILE A 40 16.93 -23.64 50.05
C ILE A 40 16.37 -24.96 49.53
N ARG A 41 15.09 -25.24 49.85
CA ARG A 41 14.33 -26.27 49.14
C ARG A 41 14.36 -25.91 47.66
N PRO A 42 14.72 -26.82 46.74
CA PRO A 42 14.58 -26.54 45.32
C PRO A 42 13.08 -26.36 45.08
N ALA A 43 12.69 -25.16 44.66
CA ALA A 43 11.36 -24.95 44.13
C ALA A 43 11.17 -25.99 43.02
N ARG A 44 10.19 -26.89 43.20
CA ARG A 44 9.76 -27.84 42.17
C ARG A 44 9.65 -27.06 40.87
N SER A 45 10.56 -27.31 39.92
CA SER A 45 10.37 -26.81 38.58
C SER A 45 9.08 -27.45 38.10
N GLN A 46 7.98 -26.69 38.08
CA GLN A 46 6.86 -27.06 37.25
C GLN A 46 7.40 -27.00 35.83
N ARG A 47 7.82 -28.15 35.30
CA ARG A 47 7.90 -28.35 33.86
C ARG A 47 6.49 -28.02 33.38
N ARG A 48 6.29 -26.81 32.87
CA ARG A 48 5.13 -26.51 32.04
C ARG A 48 5.28 -27.43 30.84
N GLY A 49 4.66 -28.61 30.93
CA GLY A 49 4.44 -29.43 29.76
C GLY A 49 3.65 -28.55 28.78
N PHE A 50 4.18 -28.37 27.58
CA PHE A 50 3.38 -27.89 26.47
C PHE A 50 2.25 -28.90 26.30
N LYS A 51 1.08 -28.62 26.87
CA LYS A 51 -0.14 -29.26 26.42
C LYS A 51 -0.29 -28.84 24.97
N LYS A 52 -0.22 -29.81 24.05
CA LYS A 52 -0.80 -29.67 22.73
C LYS A 52 -2.31 -29.54 22.95
N ASP A 53 -2.76 -28.34 23.28
CA ASP A 53 -4.17 -28.00 23.13
C ASP A 53 -4.54 -28.20 21.66
N ALA A 54 -5.81 -28.58 21.43
CA ALA A 54 -6.39 -29.03 20.16
C ALA A 54 -5.59 -28.59 18.92
N GLY A 55 -5.18 -29.57 18.11
CA GLY A 55 -4.50 -29.31 16.85
C GLY A 55 -5.24 -28.25 16.03
N PRO A 56 -4.53 -27.50 15.16
CA PRO A 56 -5.14 -26.46 14.35
C PRO A 56 -6.40 -27.00 13.66
N PRO A 57 -7.46 -26.18 13.51
CA PRO A 57 -8.68 -26.62 12.84
C PRO A 57 -8.35 -27.29 11.50
N PRO A 58 -9.12 -28.30 11.07
CA PRO A 58 -8.85 -29.04 9.84
C PRO A 58 -8.70 -28.05 8.68
N THR A 59 -7.56 -28.14 8.00
CA THR A 59 -7.24 -27.24 6.88
C THR A 59 -8.19 -27.53 5.71
N LYS A 60 -8.73 -26.47 5.11
CA LYS A 60 -9.48 -26.54 3.85
C LYS A 60 -8.55 -26.48 2.63
N ALA A 61 -7.25 -26.29 2.88
CA ALA A 61 -6.27 -26.20 1.83
C ALA A 61 -6.12 -27.54 1.11
N PRO A 62 -5.98 -27.49 -0.23
CA PRO A 62 -5.57 -28.65 -0.99
C PRO A 62 -4.23 -29.23 -0.50
N ALA A 63 -4.05 -30.54 -0.69
CA ALA A 63 -2.78 -31.19 -0.37
C ALA A 63 -1.69 -30.76 -1.36
N VAL A 64 -0.52 -30.42 -0.83
CA VAL A 64 0.68 -30.15 -1.64
C VAL A 64 1.23 -31.47 -2.16
N LYS A 65 1.34 -31.61 -3.49
CA LYS A 65 1.95 -32.77 -4.15
C LYS A 65 3.36 -32.39 -4.61
N ARG A 66 4.37 -33.11 -4.12
CA ARG A 66 5.79 -32.92 -4.52
C ARG A 66 6.27 -34.11 -5.34
N GLY A 67 7.29 -33.89 -6.18
CA GLY A 67 7.98 -34.95 -6.94
C GLY A 67 7.39 -35.33 -8.30
N GLY A 68 6.21 -34.79 -8.67
CA GLY A 68 5.61 -34.94 -10.00
C GLY A 68 5.67 -33.66 -10.83
N SER A 69 5.17 -33.74 -12.08
CA SER A 69 4.97 -32.55 -12.91
C SER A 69 4.01 -31.57 -12.23
N LYS A 70 4.35 -30.28 -12.32
CA LYS A 70 3.48 -29.18 -11.87
C LYS A 70 2.50 -28.75 -12.96
N LEU A 71 2.62 -29.24 -14.18
CA LEU A 71 1.76 -28.89 -15.30
C LEU A 71 0.42 -29.63 -15.20
N TYR A 72 -0.66 -28.86 -15.19
CA TYR A 72 -2.02 -29.38 -15.20
C TYR A 72 -2.66 -29.21 -16.58
N ALA A 73 -3.51 -30.18 -16.96
CA ALA A 73 -4.14 -30.21 -18.28
C ALA A 73 -5.13 -29.05 -18.53
N SER A 74 -5.73 -28.50 -17.47
CA SER A 74 -6.68 -27.39 -17.56
C SER A 74 -6.76 -26.61 -16.25
N ALA A 75 -7.30 -25.39 -16.32
CA ALA A 75 -7.64 -24.59 -15.15
C ALA A 75 -8.62 -25.34 -14.24
N ASP A 76 -9.65 -25.99 -14.78
CA ASP A 76 -10.63 -26.77 -14.01
C ASP A 76 -9.96 -27.93 -13.23
N ALA A 77 -9.01 -28.64 -13.86
CA ALA A 77 -8.24 -29.68 -13.18
C ALA A 77 -7.34 -29.12 -12.09
N ALA A 78 -6.76 -27.93 -12.30
CA ALA A 78 -5.90 -27.27 -11.33
C ALA A 78 -6.66 -26.74 -10.11
N ILE A 79 -7.97 -26.46 -10.20
CA ILE A 79 -8.80 -25.97 -9.08
C ILE A 79 -9.79 -27.01 -8.54
N ALA A 80 -9.73 -28.26 -9.02
CA ALA A 80 -10.75 -29.28 -8.75
C ALA A 80 -10.98 -29.58 -7.25
N ASP A 81 -9.94 -29.45 -6.43
CA ASP A 81 -9.96 -29.71 -4.99
C ASP A 81 -10.12 -28.44 -4.14
N LEU A 82 -10.36 -27.26 -4.74
CA LEU A 82 -10.75 -26.06 -4.02
C LEU A 82 -12.11 -26.27 -3.34
N GLN A 83 -12.22 -25.94 -2.04
CA GLN A 83 -13.42 -26.23 -1.25
C GLN A 83 -14.19 -24.97 -0.86
N SER A 84 -15.50 -25.10 -0.64
CA SER A 84 -16.30 -24.01 -0.07
C SER A 84 -15.74 -23.54 1.27
N GLY A 85 -15.75 -22.24 1.51
CA GLY A 85 -15.20 -21.68 2.75
C GLY A 85 -13.68 -21.56 2.78
N SER A 86 -12.97 -21.83 1.68
CA SER A 86 -11.52 -21.61 1.57
C SER A 86 -11.18 -20.12 1.52
N THR A 87 -9.96 -19.79 1.96
CA THR A 87 -9.36 -18.47 1.76
C THR A 87 -8.56 -18.47 0.45
N LEU A 88 -9.06 -17.72 -0.53
CA LEU A 88 -8.47 -17.55 -1.86
C LEU A 88 -7.69 -16.24 -1.92
N LEU A 89 -6.38 -16.30 -2.17
CA LEU A 89 -5.55 -15.13 -2.48
C LEU A 89 -5.56 -14.94 -4.00
N SER A 90 -6.05 -13.80 -4.48
CA SER A 90 -6.14 -13.49 -5.91
C SER A 90 -5.22 -12.33 -6.25
N ALA A 91 -4.15 -12.60 -7.00
CA ALA A 91 -3.19 -11.58 -7.39
C ALA A 91 -3.74 -10.67 -8.50
N GLY A 92 -3.15 -9.47 -8.60
CA GLY A 92 -3.45 -8.46 -9.61
C GLY A 92 -3.69 -7.07 -9.00
N PHE A 93 -3.74 -6.06 -9.87
CA PHE A 93 -4.03 -4.67 -9.53
C PHE A 93 -5.03 -4.09 -10.52
N GLY A 94 -6.27 -3.82 -10.06
CA GLY A 94 -7.41 -3.63 -10.96
C GLY A 94 -7.64 -4.89 -11.78
N VAL A 95 -7.48 -4.78 -13.11
CA VAL A 95 -7.51 -5.91 -14.06
C VAL A 95 -6.13 -6.29 -14.61
N CYS A 96 -5.06 -5.59 -14.20
CA CYS A 96 -3.69 -5.90 -14.62
C CYS A 96 -3.13 -7.07 -13.79
N GLY A 97 -2.58 -8.09 -14.46
CA GLY A 97 -1.98 -9.25 -13.80
C GLY A 97 -2.98 -10.19 -13.09
N VAL A 98 -4.28 -10.08 -13.38
CA VAL A 98 -5.30 -10.98 -12.81
C VAL A 98 -5.26 -12.36 -13.48
N ALA A 99 -5.45 -13.42 -12.69
CA ALA A 99 -5.50 -14.79 -13.18
C ALA A 99 -6.88 -15.15 -13.76
N GLN A 100 -7.26 -14.48 -14.84
CA GLN A 100 -8.63 -14.53 -15.37
C GLN A 100 -9.05 -15.95 -15.80
N THR A 101 -8.14 -16.76 -16.37
CA THR A 101 -8.45 -18.14 -16.79
C THR A 101 -8.84 -19.01 -15.59
N LEU A 102 -8.12 -18.86 -14.48
CA LEU A 102 -8.40 -19.54 -13.21
C LEU A 102 -9.68 -19.00 -12.54
N ILE A 103 -9.89 -17.68 -12.56
CA ILE A 103 -11.11 -17.05 -12.02
C ILE A 103 -12.35 -17.55 -12.76
N GLU A 104 -12.31 -17.65 -14.08
CA GLU A 104 -13.40 -18.20 -14.89
C GLU A 104 -13.65 -19.68 -14.60
N ALA A 105 -12.60 -20.48 -14.34
CA ALA A 105 -12.76 -21.88 -13.92
C ALA A 105 -13.44 -22.01 -12.55
N ILE A 106 -13.09 -21.14 -11.61
CA ILE A 106 -13.77 -21.05 -10.31
C ILE A 106 -15.23 -20.64 -10.51
N ALA A 107 -15.49 -19.66 -11.38
CA ALA A 107 -16.83 -19.17 -11.69
C ALA A 107 -17.73 -20.28 -12.27
N ARG A 108 -17.20 -21.10 -13.20
CA ARG A 108 -17.92 -22.21 -13.83
C ARG A 108 -18.42 -23.27 -12.86
N ARG A 109 -17.79 -23.42 -11.68
CA ARG A 109 -18.28 -24.35 -10.65
C ARG A 109 -19.63 -23.91 -10.07
N GLY A 110 -19.90 -22.61 -10.05
CA GLY A 110 -21.13 -22.02 -9.53
C GLY A 110 -21.25 -22.11 -8.00
N SER A 111 -22.12 -21.28 -7.43
CA SER A 111 -22.35 -21.19 -5.98
C SER A 111 -22.99 -22.43 -5.36
N ALA A 112 -23.63 -23.30 -6.15
CA ALA A 112 -24.10 -24.59 -5.65
C ALA A 112 -22.95 -25.56 -5.31
N SER A 113 -21.82 -25.50 -6.04
CA SER A 113 -20.66 -26.38 -5.83
C SER A 113 -19.55 -25.74 -5.01
N LEU A 114 -19.34 -24.44 -5.15
CA LEU A 114 -18.24 -23.73 -4.54
C LEU A 114 -18.68 -22.34 -4.08
N HIS A 115 -18.81 -22.16 -2.77
CA HIS A 115 -19.35 -20.94 -2.17
C HIS A 115 -18.62 -20.56 -0.87
N SER A 116 -19.06 -19.46 -0.27
CA SER A 116 -18.55 -18.95 1.00
C SER A 116 -17.04 -18.69 1.01
N LEU A 117 -16.45 -18.40 -0.15
CA LEU A 117 -15.04 -18.09 -0.24
C LEU A 117 -14.74 -16.79 0.53
N THR A 118 -13.60 -16.79 1.24
CA THR A 118 -12.96 -15.56 1.68
C THR A 118 -11.92 -15.20 0.63
N ALA A 119 -12.11 -14.11 -0.10
CA ALA A 119 -11.18 -13.69 -1.13
C ALA A 119 -10.33 -12.50 -0.66
N VAL A 120 -9.01 -12.64 -0.74
CA VAL A 120 -8.04 -11.58 -0.43
C VAL A 120 -7.44 -11.10 -1.74
N SER A 121 -7.56 -9.80 -2.00
CA SER A 121 -7.00 -9.17 -3.19
C SER A 121 -6.75 -7.69 -2.92
N ASN A 122 -5.98 -7.01 -3.76
CA ASN A 122 -5.92 -5.55 -3.68
C ASN A 122 -7.28 -4.92 -4.03
N ASN A 123 -7.87 -5.40 -5.13
CA ASN A 123 -9.11 -4.91 -5.72
C ASN A 123 -10.03 -6.08 -6.09
N ALA A 124 -11.31 -5.79 -6.28
CA ALA A 124 -12.25 -6.77 -6.79
C ALA A 124 -12.21 -6.94 -8.31
N GLY A 125 -11.41 -6.18 -9.06
CA GLY A 125 -11.51 -6.12 -10.53
C GLY A 125 -12.70 -5.27 -11.00
N ALA A 126 -13.05 -5.38 -12.29
CA ALA A 126 -14.04 -4.54 -12.94
C ALA A 126 -14.86 -5.31 -13.99
N GLY A 127 -16.17 -5.09 -14.02
CA GLY A 127 -17.07 -5.78 -14.97
C GLY A 127 -16.94 -7.30 -14.87
N GLU A 128 -16.72 -7.98 -16.00
CA GLU A 128 -16.55 -9.43 -16.07
C GLU A 128 -15.16 -9.94 -15.61
N TYR A 129 -14.24 -9.03 -15.26
CA TYR A 129 -12.87 -9.37 -14.90
C TYR A 129 -12.63 -9.39 -13.39
N GLY A 130 -11.78 -10.32 -12.96
CA GLY A 130 -11.35 -10.42 -11.56
C GLY A 130 -12.42 -10.96 -10.61
N LEU A 131 -12.24 -10.73 -9.31
CA LEU A 131 -13.11 -11.24 -8.24
C LEU A 131 -14.55 -10.71 -8.31
N ALA A 132 -14.81 -9.63 -9.05
CA ALA A 132 -16.13 -9.08 -9.31
C ALA A 132 -17.06 -10.15 -9.89
N LEU A 133 -16.52 -11.02 -10.75
CA LEU A 133 -17.23 -12.17 -11.30
C LEU A 133 -17.69 -13.12 -10.18
N LEU A 134 -16.78 -13.50 -9.29
CA LEU A 134 -17.09 -14.46 -8.20
C LEU A 134 -18.04 -13.87 -7.14
N ALA A 135 -17.98 -12.55 -6.93
CA ALA A 135 -18.95 -11.85 -6.09
C ALA A 135 -20.35 -11.87 -6.73
N ARG A 136 -20.47 -11.61 -8.04
CA ARG A 136 -21.76 -11.65 -8.76
C ARG A 136 -22.36 -13.05 -8.82
N THR A 137 -21.55 -14.10 -8.93
CA THR A 137 -22.03 -15.49 -8.93
C THR A 137 -22.40 -16.00 -7.53
N GLY A 138 -22.22 -15.19 -6.49
CA GLY A 138 -22.55 -15.54 -5.09
C GLY A 138 -21.56 -16.53 -4.46
N GLN A 139 -20.36 -16.66 -5.00
CA GLN A 139 -19.36 -17.63 -4.51
C GLN A 139 -18.49 -17.06 -3.38
N VAL A 140 -18.42 -15.74 -3.25
CA VAL A 140 -17.62 -15.03 -2.25
C VAL A 140 -18.54 -14.50 -1.14
N SER A 141 -18.24 -14.84 0.11
CA SER A 141 -18.97 -14.31 1.28
C SER A 141 -18.18 -13.25 2.05
N ARG A 142 -16.86 -13.17 1.83
CA ARG A 142 -15.98 -12.19 2.46
C ARG A 142 -14.88 -11.74 1.50
N LEU A 143 -14.60 -10.46 1.51
CA LEU A 143 -13.52 -9.82 0.77
C LEU A 143 -12.60 -9.06 1.73
N VAL A 144 -11.29 -9.24 1.58
CA VAL A 144 -10.27 -8.36 2.18
C VAL A 144 -9.64 -7.57 1.04
N LEU A 145 -9.88 -6.26 1.02
CA LEU A 145 -9.51 -5.36 -0.09
C LEU A 145 -8.91 -4.06 0.43
N SER A 146 -8.07 -3.40 -0.36
CA SER A 146 -7.67 -2.01 -0.08
C SER A 146 -8.61 -1.01 -0.71
N PHE A 147 -9.15 -1.37 -1.88
CA PHE A 147 -9.98 -0.49 -2.68
C PHE A 147 -10.98 -1.28 -3.53
N LEU A 148 -12.27 -1.00 -3.28
CA LEU A 148 -13.42 -1.60 -3.96
C LEU A 148 -13.54 -1.13 -5.42
N GLY A 149 -13.12 0.11 -5.70
CA GLY A 149 -13.23 0.71 -7.02
C GLY A 149 -14.65 1.14 -7.40
N ALA A 150 -14.94 1.12 -8.70
CA ALA A 150 -16.24 1.52 -9.27
C ALA A 150 -17.25 0.35 -9.35
N ASN A 151 -17.05 -0.71 -8.55
CA ASN A 151 -17.89 -1.91 -8.58
C ASN A 151 -19.21 -1.70 -7.82
N LYS A 152 -20.19 -1.07 -8.50
CA LYS A 152 -21.50 -0.75 -7.92
C LYS A 152 -22.28 -1.98 -7.44
N GLN A 153 -22.14 -3.12 -8.13
CA GLN A 153 -22.81 -4.35 -7.73
C GLN A 153 -22.26 -4.86 -6.39
N LEU A 154 -20.93 -4.83 -6.23
CA LEU A 154 -20.30 -5.24 -4.99
C LEU A 154 -20.59 -4.25 -3.85
N GLU A 155 -20.60 -2.94 -4.12
CA GLU A 155 -21.02 -1.93 -3.15
C GLU A 155 -22.46 -2.19 -2.69
N LYS A 156 -23.38 -2.48 -3.62
CA LYS A 156 -24.77 -2.84 -3.29
C LYS A 156 -24.86 -4.11 -2.45
N ALA A 157 -24.10 -5.16 -2.79
CA ALA A 157 -24.07 -6.41 -2.03
C ALA A 157 -23.54 -6.20 -0.59
N TYR A 158 -22.53 -5.34 -0.43
CA TYR A 158 -22.02 -4.97 0.90
C TYR A 158 -23.05 -4.19 1.72
N LEU A 159 -23.72 -3.19 1.12
CA LEU A 159 -24.78 -2.41 1.76
C LEU A 159 -26.01 -3.25 2.13
N ALA A 160 -26.28 -4.32 1.37
CA ALA A 160 -27.34 -5.29 1.66
C ALA A 160 -26.96 -6.30 2.76
N GLY A 161 -25.67 -6.42 3.10
CA GLY A 161 -25.17 -7.40 4.07
C GLY A 161 -24.84 -8.78 3.50
N ASP A 162 -24.97 -8.95 2.18
CA ASP A 162 -24.73 -10.22 1.48
C ASP A 162 -23.25 -10.65 1.56
N VAL A 163 -22.35 -9.67 1.49
CA VAL A 163 -20.90 -9.88 1.53
C VAL A 163 -20.24 -9.04 2.62
N ALA A 164 -19.29 -9.64 3.35
CA ALA A 164 -18.42 -8.90 4.24
C ALA A 164 -17.26 -8.26 3.48
N VAL A 165 -16.92 -7.00 3.76
CA VAL A 165 -15.76 -6.30 3.19
C VAL A 165 -14.89 -5.76 4.31
N GLU A 166 -13.73 -6.39 4.51
CA GLU A 166 -12.66 -5.86 5.36
C GLU A 166 -11.79 -4.93 4.52
N LEU A 167 -11.89 -3.62 4.76
CA LEU A 167 -10.99 -2.65 4.17
C LEU A 167 -9.67 -2.61 4.94
N CYS A 168 -8.57 -2.87 4.24
CA CYS A 168 -7.22 -2.91 4.81
C CYS A 168 -6.28 -2.06 3.94
N PRO A 169 -5.45 -1.17 4.51
CA PRO A 169 -4.51 -0.36 3.73
C PRO A 169 -3.66 -1.22 2.79
N GLN A 170 -3.43 -0.74 1.56
CA GLN A 170 -2.81 -1.53 0.50
C GLN A 170 -1.43 -2.06 0.89
N GLY A 171 -0.59 -1.21 1.48
CA GLY A 171 0.72 -1.62 1.96
C GLY A 171 0.64 -2.59 3.11
N THR A 172 -0.37 -2.45 3.98
CA THR A 172 -0.62 -3.39 5.07
C THR A 172 -1.05 -4.77 4.54
N ILE A 173 -1.91 -4.86 3.51
CA ILE A 173 -2.23 -6.16 2.86
C ILE A 173 -0.95 -6.80 2.32
N ALA A 174 -0.14 -6.03 1.58
CA ALA A 174 1.10 -6.53 1.00
C ALA A 174 2.06 -7.09 2.06
N GLU A 175 2.24 -6.36 3.17
CA GLU A 175 3.14 -6.76 4.25
C GLU A 175 2.57 -7.91 5.09
N ARG A 176 1.26 -7.95 5.35
CA ARG A 176 0.59 -9.09 6.02
C ARG A 176 0.76 -10.38 5.23
N LEU A 177 0.61 -10.33 3.90
CA LEU A 177 0.87 -11.47 3.02
C LEU A 177 2.35 -11.86 3.03
N ARG A 178 3.25 -10.87 2.90
CA ARG A 178 4.70 -11.11 2.97
C ARG A 178 5.08 -11.80 4.29
N ALA A 179 4.59 -11.30 5.42
CA ALA A 179 4.82 -11.87 6.75
C ALA A 179 4.30 -13.31 6.84
N GLY A 180 3.10 -13.56 6.29
CA GLY A 180 2.49 -14.89 6.20
C GLY A 180 3.38 -15.91 5.48
N GLY A 181 3.95 -15.53 4.34
CA GLY A 181 4.88 -16.39 3.58
C GLY A 181 6.30 -16.46 4.15
N ALA A 182 6.67 -15.54 5.05
CA ALA A 182 7.99 -15.51 5.67
C ALA A 182 8.03 -16.17 7.07
N GLY A 183 6.90 -16.67 7.58
CA GLY A 183 6.81 -17.23 8.93
C GLY A 183 6.87 -16.18 10.04
N ILE A 184 6.56 -14.92 9.73
CA ILE A 184 6.46 -13.82 10.70
C ILE A 184 4.99 -13.70 11.10
N PRO A 185 4.59 -13.92 12.36
CA PRO A 185 3.19 -13.96 12.74
C PRO A 185 2.53 -12.58 12.81
N ALA A 186 3.30 -11.53 13.11
CA ALA A 186 2.82 -10.15 13.17
C ALA A 186 3.99 -9.16 13.04
N PHE A 187 3.69 -7.91 12.68
CA PHE A 187 4.64 -6.80 12.59
C PHE A 187 3.97 -5.48 12.99
N TYR A 188 4.75 -4.44 13.26
CA TYR A 188 4.24 -3.10 13.55
C TYR A 188 4.36 -2.18 12.33
N THR A 189 3.37 -1.31 12.12
CA THR A 189 3.37 -0.26 11.08
C THR A 189 2.73 1.03 11.58
N ALA A 190 3.18 2.18 11.08
CA ALA A 190 2.56 3.48 11.37
C ALA A 190 1.32 3.73 10.51
N THR A 191 1.16 2.96 9.41
CA THR A 191 -0.02 3.00 8.55
C THR A 191 -1.28 2.73 9.36
N GLY A 192 -2.17 3.72 9.48
CA GLY A 192 -3.48 3.57 10.11
C GLY A 192 -3.56 4.02 11.56
N VAL A 193 -2.47 4.50 12.15
CA VAL A 193 -2.47 5.18 13.45
C VAL A 193 -3.39 6.41 13.41
N ASP A 194 -4.16 6.61 14.47
CA ASP A 194 -5.21 7.62 14.67
C ASP A 194 -6.35 7.58 13.63
N THR A 195 -6.56 6.42 12.98
CA THR A 195 -7.64 6.23 12.01
C THR A 195 -8.64 5.16 12.45
N LEU A 196 -9.71 4.99 11.66
CA LEU A 196 -10.66 3.88 11.85
C LEU A 196 -10.03 2.49 11.65
N VAL A 197 -8.84 2.40 11.02
CA VAL A 197 -8.08 1.14 10.93
C VAL A 197 -7.60 0.71 12.31
N GLN A 198 -6.99 1.63 13.08
CA GLN A 198 -6.55 1.35 14.45
C GLN A 198 -7.71 1.02 15.38
N SER A 199 -8.79 1.81 15.34
CA SER A 199 -9.91 1.61 16.27
C SER A 199 -10.81 0.42 15.90
N GLY A 200 -10.68 -0.13 14.69
CA GLY A 200 -11.62 -1.12 14.16
C GLY A 200 -12.99 -0.53 13.78
N GLY A 201 -13.07 0.80 13.65
CA GLY A 201 -14.33 1.52 13.40
C GLY A 201 -14.88 1.41 11.99
N ILE A 202 -14.19 0.73 11.06
CA ILE A 202 -14.73 0.44 9.72
C ILE A 202 -15.64 -0.79 9.83
N PRO A 203 -16.95 -0.69 9.50
CA PRO A 203 -17.84 -1.84 9.48
C PRO A 203 -17.36 -2.87 8.46
N VAL A 204 -17.39 -4.15 8.84
CA VAL A 204 -17.00 -5.27 7.98
C VAL A 204 -18.21 -5.92 7.33
N ARG A 205 -19.35 -5.97 8.03
CA ARG A 205 -20.63 -6.42 7.47
C ARG A 205 -21.76 -5.54 8.00
N LEU A 206 -22.65 -5.13 7.11
CA LEU A 206 -23.84 -4.37 7.45
C LEU A 206 -25.07 -5.28 7.52
N GLY A 207 -26.10 -4.82 8.21
CA GLY A 207 -27.43 -5.43 8.23
C GLY A 207 -28.26 -4.98 7.04
N GLU A 208 -29.44 -5.59 6.89
CA GLU A 208 -30.37 -5.27 5.80
C GLU A 208 -30.66 -3.76 5.74
N GLY A 209 -30.50 -3.17 4.55
CA GLY A 209 -30.68 -1.73 4.34
C GLY A 209 -29.55 -0.83 4.88
N GLY A 210 -28.45 -1.39 5.35
CA GLY A 210 -27.27 -0.64 5.80
C GLY A 210 -27.39 0.06 7.16
N ALA A 211 -28.49 -0.18 7.89
CA ALA A 211 -28.80 0.55 9.12
C ALA A 211 -28.07 0.04 10.38
N ALA A 212 -27.71 -1.25 10.40
CA ALA A 212 -27.00 -1.88 11.51
C ALA A 212 -25.63 -2.38 11.07
N VAL A 213 -24.67 -2.44 11.99
CA VAL A 213 -23.39 -3.12 11.79
C VAL A 213 -23.52 -4.54 12.36
N LEU A 214 -23.42 -5.56 11.49
CA LEU A 214 -23.45 -6.98 11.90
C LEU A 214 -22.07 -7.50 12.29
N GLU A 215 -21.02 -6.94 11.69
CA GLU A 215 -19.64 -7.30 11.98
C GLU A 215 -18.78 -6.03 12.00
N HIS A 216 -18.09 -5.81 13.11
CA HIS A 216 -17.16 -4.69 13.30
C HIS A 216 -15.74 -5.08 12.90
N GLY A 217 -14.94 -4.08 12.54
CA GLY A 217 -13.50 -4.24 12.41
C GLY A 217 -12.84 -4.54 13.76
N ARG A 218 -11.65 -5.13 13.70
CA ARG A 218 -10.84 -5.41 14.89
C ARG A 218 -10.01 -4.21 15.29
N ALA A 219 -10.07 -3.77 16.54
CA ALA A 219 -9.14 -2.79 17.07
C ALA A 219 -7.71 -3.37 17.09
N ARG A 220 -6.72 -2.55 16.73
CA ARG A 220 -5.31 -2.93 16.67
C ARG A 220 -4.62 -2.60 17.97
N GLU A 221 -3.74 -3.49 18.42
CA GLU A 221 -2.81 -3.19 19.51
C GLU A 221 -1.87 -2.08 19.06
N THR A 222 -1.54 -1.14 19.95
CA THR A 222 -0.56 -0.10 19.68
C THR A 222 0.68 -0.22 20.54
N ARG A 223 1.80 0.26 19.99
CA ARG A 223 3.07 0.34 20.72
C ARG A 223 3.91 1.49 20.19
N ALA A 224 4.53 2.22 21.12
CA ALA A 224 5.46 3.28 20.78
C ALA A 224 6.88 2.74 20.55
N PHE A 225 7.52 3.19 19.47
CA PHE A 225 8.93 2.97 19.17
C PHE A 225 9.56 4.31 18.75
N GLY A 226 10.67 4.70 19.37
CA GLY A 226 11.35 5.95 19.02
C GLY A 226 10.51 7.22 19.20
N GLY A 227 9.56 7.21 20.15
CA GLY A 227 8.64 8.35 20.38
C GLY A 227 7.44 8.41 19.44
N ARG A 228 7.29 7.43 18.53
CA ARG A 228 6.19 7.36 17.57
C ARG A 228 5.32 6.13 17.83
N GLU A 229 4.00 6.27 17.73
CA GLU A 229 3.05 5.15 17.85
C GLU A 229 2.98 4.33 16.55
N TYR A 230 2.81 3.02 16.69
CA TYR A 230 2.61 2.05 15.62
C TYR A 230 1.49 1.09 16.01
N ILE A 231 0.79 0.53 15.02
CA ILE A 231 -0.22 -0.53 15.20
C ILE A 231 0.34 -1.90 14.85
N LEU A 232 -0.08 -2.94 15.59
CA LEU A 232 0.24 -4.33 15.30
C LEU A 232 -0.69 -4.89 14.22
N GLU A 233 -0.11 -5.49 13.19
CA GLU A 233 -0.82 -6.18 12.12
C GLU A 233 -0.40 -7.65 12.06
N GLU A 234 -1.39 -8.54 11.97
CA GLU A 234 -1.17 -9.99 11.93
C GLU A 234 -1.02 -10.49 10.50
N ALA A 235 -0.15 -11.49 10.32
CA ALA A 235 0.09 -12.12 9.05
C ALA A 235 -1.20 -12.68 8.42
N LEU A 236 -1.29 -12.54 7.09
CA LEU A 236 -2.41 -13.01 6.29
C LEU A 236 -1.96 -14.22 5.48
N LYS A 237 -2.69 -15.32 5.59
CA LYS A 237 -2.42 -16.58 4.89
C LYS A 237 -3.64 -17.03 4.10
N GLY A 238 -3.41 -17.84 3.07
CA GLY A 238 -4.46 -18.43 2.24
C GLY A 238 -4.39 -19.94 2.19
N ASP A 239 -5.51 -20.55 1.82
CA ASP A 239 -5.57 -21.95 1.45
C ASP A 239 -5.02 -22.14 0.03
N VAL A 240 -5.48 -21.28 -0.90
CA VAL A 240 -5.05 -21.28 -2.31
C VAL A 240 -4.68 -19.87 -2.75
N ALA A 241 -3.60 -19.72 -3.51
CA ALA A 241 -3.27 -18.51 -4.27
C ALA A 241 -3.43 -18.76 -5.77
N ILE A 242 -4.01 -17.78 -6.48
CA ILE A 242 -4.06 -17.74 -7.95
C ILE A 242 -3.31 -16.51 -8.45
N LEU A 243 -2.44 -16.71 -9.43
CA LEU A 243 -1.64 -15.64 -10.04
C LEU A 243 -1.46 -15.84 -11.54
N ARG A 244 -1.15 -14.76 -12.25
CA ARG A 244 -0.78 -14.77 -13.66
C ARG A 244 0.68 -14.37 -13.82
N ALA A 245 1.43 -15.11 -14.63
CA ALA A 245 2.82 -14.81 -14.96
C ALA A 245 2.99 -14.72 -16.48
N TRP A 246 3.97 -13.91 -16.92
CA TRP A 246 4.32 -13.84 -18.34
C TRP A 246 4.98 -15.14 -18.78
N ARG A 247 6.01 -15.58 -18.05
CA ARG A 247 6.68 -16.86 -18.30
C ARG A 247 6.76 -17.70 -17.04
N VAL A 248 6.58 -19.00 -17.19
CA VAL A 248 6.83 -19.97 -16.12
C VAL A 248 7.58 -21.16 -16.72
N ASP A 249 8.68 -21.58 -16.09
CA ASP A 249 9.33 -22.82 -16.50
C ASP A 249 8.66 -24.06 -15.89
N GLU A 250 8.97 -25.25 -16.42
CA GLU A 250 8.37 -26.51 -15.94
C GLU A 250 8.68 -26.83 -14.46
N ALA A 251 9.73 -26.21 -13.88
CA ALA A 251 10.06 -26.29 -12.46
C ALA A 251 9.24 -25.30 -11.60
N GLY A 252 8.52 -24.37 -12.22
CA GLY A 252 7.65 -23.37 -11.61
C GLY A 252 8.30 -22.02 -11.37
N ASN A 253 9.52 -21.76 -11.87
CA ASN A 253 10.13 -20.44 -11.75
C ASN A 253 9.35 -19.44 -12.60
N CYS A 254 8.88 -18.34 -11.99
CA CYS A 254 8.09 -17.34 -12.69
C CYS A 254 8.89 -16.09 -13.03
N GLN A 255 8.61 -15.55 -14.21
CA GLN A 255 8.94 -14.20 -14.63
C GLN A 255 7.65 -13.42 -14.89
N PHE A 256 7.60 -12.20 -14.35
CA PHE A 256 6.48 -11.26 -14.50
C PHE A 256 6.89 -10.11 -15.41
N ARG A 257 5.92 -9.50 -16.08
CA ARG A 257 6.16 -8.40 -17.03
C ARG A 257 5.60 -7.10 -16.47
N PHE A 258 6.42 -6.06 -16.47
CA PHE A 258 6.04 -4.71 -16.02
C PHE A 258 5.31 -4.69 -14.66
N THR A 259 4.11 -4.12 -14.63
CA THR A 259 3.30 -3.91 -13.43
C THR A 259 2.37 -5.09 -13.12
N THR A 260 2.55 -6.25 -13.76
CA THR A 260 1.80 -7.47 -13.39
C THR A 260 2.33 -8.13 -12.12
N LYS A 261 3.60 -7.89 -11.76
CA LYS A 261 4.28 -8.51 -10.59
C LYS A 261 3.50 -8.28 -9.29
N THR A 262 3.16 -7.02 -8.98
CA THR A 262 2.24 -6.57 -7.91
C THR A 262 2.16 -7.51 -6.69
N PHE A 263 1.02 -8.16 -6.50
CA PHE A 263 0.69 -9.00 -5.36
C PHE A 263 1.08 -10.49 -5.54
N ALA A 264 1.54 -10.88 -6.74
CA ALA A 264 1.72 -12.29 -7.07
C ALA A 264 2.81 -12.98 -6.21
N PRO A 265 4.04 -12.42 -6.04
CA PRO A 265 5.08 -13.10 -5.28
C PRO A 265 4.70 -13.36 -3.81
N MET A 266 4.11 -12.39 -3.11
CA MET A 266 3.74 -12.57 -1.70
C MET A 266 2.51 -13.45 -1.54
N MET A 267 1.53 -13.41 -2.45
CA MET A 267 0.37 -14.30 -2.36
C MET A 267 0.77 -15.77 -2.58
N ALA A 268 1.63 -16.06 -3.55
CA ALA A 268 2.15 -17.41 -3.76
C ALA A 268 2.87 -17.93 -2.50
N LYS A 269 3.67 -17.08 -1.87
CA LYS A 269 4.40 -17.43 -0.63
C LYS A 269 3.47 -17.62 0.58
N ALA A 270 2.33 -16.92 0.61
CA ALA A 270 1.42 -16.90 1.75
C ALA A 270 0.29 -17.94 1.69
N ALA A 271 0.17 -18.70 0.60
CA ALA A 271 -0.81 -19.77 0.46
C ALA A 271 -0.21 -21.15 0.72
N THR A 272 -1.08 -22.10 1.08
CA THR A 272 -0.69 -23.51 1.18
C THR A 272 -0.45 -24.12 -0.21
N VAL A 273 -1.30 -23.78 -1.18
CA VAL A 273 -1.13 -24.16 -2.60
C VAL A 273 -1.17 -22.92 -3.49
N ALA A 274 -0.17 -22.75 -4.34
CA ALA A 274 -0.16 -21.69 -5.35
C ALA A 274 -0.32 -22.24 -6.77
N ILE A 275 -1.24 -21.64 -7.51
CA ILE A 275 -1.60 -21.98 -8.89
C ILE A 275 -1.28 -20.79 -9.77
N VAL A 276 -0.43 -20.99 -10.77
CA VAL A 276 -0.08 -19.96 -11.75
C VAL A 276 -0.64 -20.29 -13.11
N GLU A 277 -1.35 -19.33 -13.71
CA GLU A 277 -1.58 -19.33 -15.16
C GLU A 277 -0.44 -18.58 -15.86
N ALA A 278 0.11 -19.17 -16.92
CA ALA A 278 1.28 -18.64 -17.62
C ALA A 278 0.94 -18.32 -19.08
N GLU A 279 1.37 -17.15 -19.57
CA GLU A 279 1.24 -16.80 -21.00
C GLU A 279 2.18 -17.67 -21.84
N GLU A 280 3.39 -17.91 -21.35
CA GLU A 280 4.36 -18.84 -21.94
C GLU A 280 4.83 -19.85 -20.88
N ILE A 281 4.65 -21.14 -21.17
CA ILE A 281 5.27 -22.22 -20.41
C ILE A 281 6.53 -22.64 -21.16
N VAL A 282 7.69 -22.52 -20.52
CA VAL A 282 8.99 -22.69 -21.16
C VAL A 282 9.79 -23.85 -20.56
N PRO A 283 10.73 -24.47 -21.31
CA PRO A 283 11.62 -25.48 -20.74
C PRO A 283 12.48 -24.93 -19.60
N VAL A 284 12.82 -25.79 -18.63
CA VAL A 284 13.78 -25.44 -17.55
C VAL A 284 15.10 -24.94 -18.15
N GLY A 285 15.63 -23.85 -17.57
CA GLY A 285 16.86 -23.20 -18.05
C GLY A 285 16.62 -22.07 -19.06
N THR A 286 15.39 -21.91 -19.58
CA THR A 286 15.04 -20.78 -20.45
C THR A 286 15.08 -19.44 -19.71
N ILE A 287 14.61 -19.42 -18.46
CA ILE A 287 14.68 -18.24 -17.59
C ILE A 287 16.05 -18.24 -16.92
N HIS A 288 16.86 -17.22 -17.19
CA HIS A 288 18.14 -17.05 -16.50
C HIS A 288 17.91 -16.95 -14.98
N PRO A 289 18.72 -17.59 -14.13
CA PRO A 289 18.50 -17.60 -12.67
C PRO A 289 18.36 -16.22 -12.04
N ASP A 290 19.17 -15.24 -12.46
CA ASP A 290 19.08 -13.84 -11.95
C ASP A 290 17.81 -13.10 -12.41
N ASN A 291 17.08 -13.65 -13.38
CA ASN A 291 15.83 -13.09 -13.90
C ASN A 291 14.58 -13.81 -13.36
N VAL A 292 14.76 -14.78 -12.45
CA VAL A 292 13.65 -15.45 -11.75
C VAL A 292 13.08 -14.49 -10.70
N HIS A 293 11.83 -14.06 -10.89
CA HIS A 293 11.16 -13.16 -9.95
C HIS A 293 10.51 -13.91 -8.78
N LEU A 294 10.02 -15.13 -9.04
CA LEU A 294 9.46 -16.02 -8.01
C LEU A 294 10.01 -17.44 -8.21
N PRO A 295 10.84 -17.94 -7.29
CA PRO A 295 11.38 -19.29 -7.39
C PRO A 295 10.28 -20.36 -7.35
N GLY A 296 10.45 -21.42 -8.14
CA GLY A 296 9.44 -22.46 -8.30
C GLY A 296 9.08 -23.23 -7.04
N ILE A 297 9.85 -23.14 -5.96
CA ILE A 297 9.49 -23.72 -4.65
C ILE A 297 8.13 -23.25 -4.15
N PHE A 298 7.73 -22.02 -4.50
CA PHE A 298 6.47 -21.40 -4.10
C PHE A 298 5.31 -21.69 -5.06
N ILE A 299 5.54 -22.44 -6.14
CA ILE A 299 4.52 -22.80 -7.13
C ILE A 299 4.27 -24.29 -7.09
N ASP A 300 2.99 -24.66 -7.00
CA ASP A 300 2.56 -26.05 -6.93
C ASP A 300 1.88 -26.52 -8.21
N ARG A 301 1.18 -25.60 -8.92
CA ARG A 301 0.40 -25.93 -10.12
C ARG A 301 0.58 -24.88 -11.20
N ILE A 302 0.75 -25.31 -12.44
CA ILE A 302 0.95 -24.48 -13.62
C ILE A 302 -0.13 -24.84 -14.65
N VAL A 303 -0.77 -23.83 -15.23
CA VAL A 303 -1.72 -23.97 -16.34
C VAL A 303 -1.43 -22.93 -17.42
N PRO A 304 -1.79 -23.19 -18.70
CA PRO A 304 -1.72 -22.15 -19.72
C PRO A 304 -2.80 -21.08 -19.49
N ALA A 305 -2.42 -19.82 -19.58
CA ALA A 305 -3.37 -18.71 -19.64
C ALA A 305 -4.11 -18.73 -20.98
N LYS A 306 -5.45 -18.68 -20.94
CA LYS A 306 -6.32 -18.67 -22.12
C LYS A 306 -7.18 -17.41 -22.23
N ALA A 307 -7.42 -16.75 -21.10
CA ALA A 307 -8.17 -15.51 -21.07
C ALA A 307 -7.31 -14.33 -21.57
N GLU A 308 -7.92 -13.49 -22.40
CA GLU A 308 -7.33 -12.25 -22.91
C GLU A 308 -7.04 -11.25 -21.80
N LYS A 309 -6.05 -10.39 -22.04
CA LYS A 309 -5.73 -9.28 -21.13
C LYS A 309 -6.70 -8.12 -21.34
N ALA A 310 -7.07 -7.45 -20.26
CA ALA A 310 -7.98 -6.30 -20.28
C ALA A 310 -7.27 -5.01 -19.86
N VAL A 311 -7.79 -3.88 -20.35
CA VAL A 311 -7.42 -2.54 -19.91
C VAL A 311 -8.63 -1.90 -19.26
N GLU A 312 -8.51 -1.48 -18.00
CA GLU A 312 -9.62 -0.85 -17.26
C GLU A 312 -9.82 0.61 -17.70
N VAL A 313 -8.75 1.41 -17.70
CA VAL A 313 -8.81 2.81 -18.14
C VAL A 313 -7.79 3.04 -19.24
N ARG A 314 -8.25 3.02 -20.49
CA ARG A 314 -7.40 3.31 -21.64
C ARG A 314 -7.14 4.82 -21.73
N LYS A 315 -5.87 5.21 -21.63
CA LYS A 315 -5.39 6.59 -21.83
C LYS A 315 -4.29 6.60 -22.87
N VAL A 316 -4.40 7.52 -23.82
CA VAL A 316 -3.39 7.75 -24.86
C VAL A 316 -3.07 9.23 -24.92
N ARG A 317 -1.81 9.57 -25.20
CA ARG A 317 -1.43 10.97 -25.51
C ARG A 317 -1.85 11.29 -26.95
N GLN A 318 -2.41 12.48 -27.17
CA GLN A 318 -2.66 12.96 -28.53
C GLN A 318 -1.35 13.43 -29.15
N GLU A 319 -1.01 12.92 -30.33
CA GLU A 319 0.07 13.47 -31.14
C GLU A 319 -0.34 14.86 -31.66
N GLY A 320 0.54 15.85 -31.53
CA GLY A 320 0.32 17.20 -32.08
C GLY A 320 -0.20 18.27 -31.11
N GLY A 321 -0.11 18.08 -29.79
CA GLY A 321 -0.25 19.20 -28.84
C GLY A 321 -1.64 19.82 -28.75
N GLY A 322 -2.70 19.04 -29.01
CA GLY A 322 -4.07 19.43 -28.72
C GLY A 322 -4.27 19.57 -27.22
N GLY A 323 -4.00 20.76 -26.67
CA GLY A 323 -4.22 21.06 -25.27
C GLY A 323 -5.67 20.75 -24.90
N VAL A 324 -5.88 19.72 -24.07
CA VAL A 324 -7.18 19.50 -23.44
C VAL A 324 -7.56 20.81 -22.78
N LYS A 325 -8.74 21.35 -23.09
CA LYS A 325 -9.28 22.57 -22.49
C LYS A 325 -9.50 22.29 -21.00
N MET A 326 -8.45 22.53 -20.22
CA MET A 326 -8.37 22.10 -18.84
C MET A 326 -8.95 23.19 -17.96
N ASP A 327 -9.73 22.79 -16.97
CA ASP A 327 -10.29 23.70 -15.99
C ASP A 327 -9.19 24.59 -15.39
N GLU A 328 -9.41 25.91 -15.38
CA GLU A 328 -8.38 26.90 -15.01
C GLU A 328 -7.95 26.73 -13.55
N LYS A 329 -8.89 26.37 -12.66
CA LYS A 329 -8.61 26.12 -11.25
C LYS A 329 -7.69 24.91 -11.07
N ARG A 330 -8.03 23.78 -11.69
CA ARG A 330 -7.20 22.57 -11.66
C ARG A 330 -5.83 22.79 -12.28
N THR A 331 -5.77 23.55 -13.36
CA THR A 331 -4.51 23.94 -14.02
C THR A 331 -3.63 24.76 -13.08
N ARG A 332 -4.22 25.75 -12.39
CA ARG A 332 -3.51 26.58 -11.41
C ARG A 332 -2.95 25.73 -10.26
N ILE A 333 -3.76 24.84 -9.68
CA ILE A 333 -3.32 23.95 -8.61
C ILE A 333 -2.17 23.06 -9.10
N ALA A 334 -2.29 22.46 -10.29
CA ALA A 334 -1.26 21.59 -10.85
C ALA A 334 0.06 22.32 -11.12
N LYS A 335 0.00 23.54 -11.69
CA LYS A 335 1.16 24.40 -11.90
C LYS A 335 1.88 24.72 -10.58
N ARG A 336 1.13 25.14 -9.55
CA ARG A 336 1.73 25.41 -8.25
C ARG A 336 2.28 24.16 -7.58
N THR A 337 1.59 23.03 -7.73
CA THR A 337 2.05 21.72 -7.23
C THR A 337 3.37 21.31 -7.88
N ALA A 338 3.59 21.61 -9.17
CA ALA A 338 4.84 21.30 -9.86
C ALA A 338 6.07 21.93 -9.19
N LYS A 339 5.91 23.10 -8.55
CA LYS A 339 6.99 23.77 -7.79
C LYS A 339 7.44 22.98 -6.55
N GLU A 340 6.65 22.02 -6.06
CA GLU A 340 7.04 21.12 -4.97
C GLU A 340 7.92 19.96 -5.44
N LEU A 341 7.98 19.69 -6.75
CA LEU A 341 8.72 18.58 -7.33
C LEU A 341 10.09 19.10 -7.80
N LYS A 342 11.14 18.82 -7.04
CA LYS A 342 12.49 19.33 -7.34
C LYS A 342 13.31 18.31 -8.12
N SER A 343 14.28 18.79 -8.90
CA SER A 343 15.14 17.90 -9.69
C SER A 343 15.86 16.89 -8.80
N GLY A 344 15.82 15.61 -9.20
CA GLY A 344 16.33 14.47 -8.44
C GLY A 344 15.34 13.83 -7.47
N TYR A 345 14.18 14.43 -7.22
CA TYR A 345 13.22 13.88 -6.25
C TYR A 345 12.55 12.60 -6.73
N TYR A 346 12.29 11.70 -5.78
CA TYR A 346 11.37 10.58 -5.87
C TYR A 346 9.99 11.03 -5.40
N VAL A 347 8.99 10.94 -6.27
CA VAL A 347 7.66 11.50 -6.00
C VAL A 347 6.58 10.45 -6.19
N ASN A 348 5.54 10.50 -5.35
CA ASN A 348 4.30 9.74 -5.57
C ASN A 348 3.14 10.72 -5.74
N LEU A 349 2.37 10.53 -6.81
CA LEU A 349 1.32 11.45 -7.22
C LEU A 349 -0.02 10.73 -7.23
N GLY A 350 -0.92 11.14 -6.34
CA GLY A 350 -2.29 10.65 -6.29
C GLY A 350 -3.06 10.99 -7.57
N VAL A 351 -4.00 10.12 -7.95
CA VAL A 351 -4.82 10.30 -9.15
C VAL A 351 -5.57 11.63 -9.13
N GLY A 352 -5.59 12.33 -10.27
CA GLY A 352 -6.38 13.54 -10.47
C GLY A 352 -5.50 14.76 -10.70
N ILE A 353 -5.63 15.77 -9.83
CA ILE A 353 -4.81 17.01 -9.94
C ILE A 353 -3.31 16.72 -9.77
N PRO A 354 -2.86 15.89 -8.80
CA PRO A 354 -1.42 15.65 -8.62
C PRO A 354 -0.74 15.06 -9.85
N THR A 355 -1.39 14.13 -10.56
CA THR A 355 -0.89 13.54 -11.80
C THR A 355 -0.77 14.52 -12.97
N LEU A 356 -1.32 15.74 -12.87
CA LEU A 356 -1.15 16.80 -13.88
C LEU A 356 0.11 17.63 -13.63
N ALA A 357 0.65 17.65 -12.41
CA ALA A 357 1.79 18.49 -12.04
C ALA A 357 3.05 18.26 -12.90
N PRO A 358 3.42 17.01 -13.27
CA PRO A 358 4.60 16.76 -14.10
C PRO A 358 4.59 17.47 -15.45
N SER A 359 3.41 17.70 -16.04
CA SER A 359 3.26 18.39 -17.32
C SER A 359 3.59 19.89 -17.26
N PHE A 360 3.82 20.44 -16.07
CA PHE A 360 4.16 21.84 -15.83
C PHE A 360 5.57 22.03 -15.26
N LEU A 361 6.37 20.96 -15.19
CA LEU A 361 7.76 21.07 -14.78
C LEU A 361 8.59 21.84 -15.82
N ASP A 362 9.57 22.59 -15.34
CA ASP A 362 10.62 23.13 -16.19
C ASP A 362 11.34 21.96 -16.88
N PRO A 363 11.70 22.05 -18.18
CA PRO A 363 12.38 20.98 -18.89
C PRO A 363 13.68 20.48 -18.24
N ASN A 364 14.32 21.30 -17.39
CA ASN A 364 15.55 20.92 -16.67
C ASN A 364 15.29 20.23 -15.32
N VAL A 365 14.03 20.13 -14.90
CA VAL A 365 13.63 19.46 -13.66
C VAL A 365 13.24 18.03 -13.98
N ASN A 366 14.06 17.09 -13.50
CA ASN A 366 13.82 15.66 -13.68
C ASN A 366 13.42 15.02 -12.35
N VAL A 367 12.30 14.30 -12.33
CA VAL A 367 11.82 13.59 -11.13
C VAL A 367 11.54 12.13 -11.45
N TRP A 368 11.72 11.28 -10.45
CA TRP A 368 11.36 9.86 -10.52
C TRP A 368 9.94 9.67 -10.00
N ILE A 369 8.99 9.40 -10.88
CA ILE A 369 7.61 9.15 -10.49
C ILE A 369 7.45 7.68 -10.10
N GLN A 370 7.14 7.45 -8.83
CA GLN A 370 6.80 6.16 -8.26
C GLN A 370 5.29 5.92 -8.38
N SER A 371 4.91 4.69 -8.76
CA SER A 371 3.54 4.21 -8.74
C SER A 371 3.42 3.01 -7.80
N GLU A 372 2.46 3.08 -6.89
CA GLU A 372 2.29 2.14 -5.77
C GLU A 372 2.04 0.69 -6.19
N ASN A 373 1.63 0.46 -7.43
CA ASN A 373 1.45 -0.87 -8.03
C ASN A 373 2.77 -1.54 -8.48
N GLY A 374 3.91 -0.89 -8.30
CA GLY A 374 5.22 -1.53 -8.51
C GLY A 374 6.03 -0.98 -9.67
N LEU A 375 6.01 0.34 -9.88
CA LEU A 375 6.75 1.02 -10.93
C LEU A 375 7.51 2.22 -10.37
N LEU A 376 8.77 2.38 -10.75
CA LEU A 376 9.56 3.59 -10.51
C LEU A 376 10.09 4.10 -11.84
N GLY A 377 9.88 5.39 -12.14
CA GLY A 377 10.16 5.96 -13.46
C GLY A 377 8.96 5.83 -14.41
N MET A 378 7.76 6.14 -13.90
CA MET A 378 6.57 6.23 -14.74
C MET A 378 6.69 7.37 -15.76
N GLY A 379 6.44 7.05 -17.03
CA GLY A 379 6.45 8.00 -18.15
C GLY A 379 5.07 8.61 -18.42
N PRO A 380 4.92 9.36 -19.54
CA PRO A 380 3.63 9.88 -19.97
C PRO A 380 2.66 8.77 -20.39
N TYR A 381 1.42 9.15 -20.70
CA TYR A 381 0.48 8.25 -21.37
C TYR A 381 1.05 7.76 -22.72
N PRO A 382 0.78 6.50 -23.11
CA PRO A 382 1.30 5.90 -24.34
C PRO A 382 0.70 6.53 -25.61
N THR A 383 1.37 6.39 -26.74
CA THR A 383 0.72 6.44 -28.07
C THR A 383 -0.15 5.20 -28.28
N GLU A 384 -0.92 5.18 -29.36
CA GLU A 384 -1.79 4.05 -29.71
C GLU A 384 -1.03 2.71 -29.84
N ASP A 385 0.19 2.75 -30.40
CA ASP A 385 1.08 1.59 -30.58
C ASP A 385 1.86 1.19 -29.33
N GLU A 386 1.98 2.09 -28.36
CA GLU A 386 2.63 1.84 -27.06
C GLU A 386 1.66 1.29 -26.00
N VAL A 387 0.37 1.17 -26.29
CA VAL A 387 -0.61 0.70 -25.30
C VAL A 387 -0.34 -0.74 -24.90
N ASP A 388 -0.07 -0.94 -23.60
CA ASP A 388 0.21 -2.25 -23.02
C ASP A 388 -0.64 -2.51 -21.76
N PRO A 389 -1.47 -3.58 -21.72
CA PRO A 389 -2.27 -3.91 -20.54
C PRO A 389 -1.44 -4.29 -19.30
N ASP A 390 -0.15 -4.64 -19.48
CA ASP A 390 0.74 -4.99 -18.38
C ASP A 390 1.37 -3.75 -17.72
N LEU A 391 1.15 -2.55 -18.27
CA LEU A 391 1.79 -1.30 -17.85
C LEU A 391 0.76 -0.21 -17.54
N ILE A 392 0.38 -0.13 -16.27
CA ILE A 392 -0.61 0.83 -15.77
C ILE A 392 -0.09 1.61 -14.56
N ASN A 393 -0.70 2.75 -14.27
CA ASN A 393 -0.48 3.50 -13.03
C ASN A 393 -1.42 3.07 -11.89
N ALA A 394 -1.27 3.69 -10.72
CA ALA A 394 -2.14 3.50 -9.56
C ALA A 394 -3.64 3.74 -9.86
N GLY A 395 -3.96 4.64 -10.80
CA GLY A 395 -5.29 4.95 -11.29
C GLY A 395 -5.87 3.97 -12.31
N LYS A 396 -5.16 2.88 -12.61
CA LYS A 396 -5.52 1.86 -13.63
C LYS A 396 -5.49 2.39 -15.06
N GLU A 397 -4.78 3.50 -15.27
CA GLU A 397 -4.60 4.11 -16.59
C GLU A 397 -3.35 3.54 -17.25
N THR A 398 -3.41 3.29 -18.56
CA THR A 398 -2.25 2.88 -19.37
C THR A 398 -1.18 3.96 -19.36
N VAL A 399 0.07 3.57 -19.12
CA VAL A 399 1.24 4.48 -19.05
C VAL A 399 2.44 3.90 -19.79
N THR A 400 3.48 4.70 -19.95
CA THR A 400 4.80 4.26 -20.41
C THR A 400 5.82 4.26 -19.27
N VAL A 401 7.07 3.90 -19.56
CA VAL A 401 8.20 4.01 -18.64
C VAL A 401 9.31 4.86 -19.25
N VAL A 402 10.05 5.58 -18.41
CA VAL A 402 11.24 6.34 -18.85
C VAL A 402 12.51 5.48 -18.83
N PRO A 403 13.57 5.84 -19.56
CA PRO A 403 14.87 5.19 -19.41
C PRO A 403 15.37 5.18 -17.96
N GLY A 404 15.83 4.01 -17.49
CA GLY A 404 16.25 3.82 -16.10
C GLY A 404 15.13 3.41 -15.14
N ALA A 405 13.90 3.23 -15.62
CA ALA A 405 12.79 2.72 -14.83
C ALA A 405 13.02 1.29 -14.29
N SER A 406 12.32 0.94 -13.22
CA SER A 406 12.33 -0.39 -12.61
C SER A 406 10.93 -0.83 -12.17
N THR A 407 10.72 -2.15 -12.09
CA THR A 407 9.46 -2.74 -11.61
C THR A 407 9.66 -3.75 -10.49
N PHE A 408 8.77 -3.72 -9.51
CA PHE A 408 8.90 -4.43 -8.24
C PHE A 408 7.52 -4.92 -7.75
N ASP A 409 7.53 -5.76 -6.73
CA ASP A 409 6.29 -6.25 -6.13
C ASP A 409 5.70 -5.22 -5.15
N SER A 410 4.47 -5.44 -4.72
CA SER A 410 3.77 -4.51 -3.84
C SER A 410 4.39 -4.44 -2.43
N ALA A 411 5.08 -5.47 -1.95
CA ALA A 411 5.71 -5.39 -0.62
C ALA A 411 6.92 -4.43 -0.68
N GLU A 412 7.73 -4.55 -1.73
CA GLU A 412 8.84 -3.63 -1.98
C GLU A 412 8.34 -2.20 -2.23
N SER A 413 7.28 -2.04 -3.02
CA SER A 413 6.64 -0.73 -3.27
C SER A 413 6.28 0.00 -1.98
N PHE A 414 5.62 -0.69 -1.04
CA PHE A 414 5.22 -0.08 0.22
C PHE A 414 6.33 -0.06 1.27
N ALA A 415 7.39 -0.85 1.12
CA ALA A 415 8.62 -0.65 1.89
C ALA A 415 9.28 0.69 1.51
N MET A 416 9.35 1.03 0.21
CA MET A 416 9.83 2.36 -0.22
C MET A 416 8.99 3.49 0.37
N ILE A 417 7.66 3.36 0.28
CA ILE A 417 6.73 4.39 0.77
C ILE A 417 6.82 4.54 2.30
N ARG A 418 6.59 3.47 3.05
CA ARG A 418 6.59 3.53 4.53
C ARG A 418 7.96 3.86 5.11
N GLY A 419 9.03 3.44 4.43
CA GLY A 419 10.40 3.75 4.80
C GLY A 419 10.77 5.23 4.67
N GLY A 420 9.93 6.03 4.00
CA GLY A 420 10.21 7.45 3.75
C GLY A 420 11.24 7.66 2.63
N HIS A 421 11.35 6.71 1.68
CA HIS A 421 12.25 6.83 0.54
C HIS A 421 11.68 7.68 -0.60
N VAL A 422 10.40 8.07 -0.50
CA VAL A 422 9.75 9.03 -1.38
C VAL A 422 9.94 10.42 -0.76
N ASP A 423 10.47 11.38 -1.51
CA ASP A 423 10.71 12.74 -1.03
C ASP A 423 9.40 13.52 -0.86
N VAL A 424 8.49 13.41 -1.82
CA VAL A 424 7.21 14.13 -1.83
C VAL A 424 6.07 13.20 -2.23
N SER A 425 5.02 13.16 -1.40
CA SER A 425 3.74 12.55 -1.75
C SER A 425 2.68 13.64 -1.89
N VAL A 426 1.99 13.64 -3.03
CA VAL A 426 0.94 14.63 -3.32
C VAL A 426 -0.40 13.93 -3.47
N LEU A 427 -1.39 14.30 -2.64
CA LEU A 427 -2.72 13.68 -2.65
C LEU A 427 -3.84 14.70 -2.80
N GLY A 428 -4.99 14.25 -3.28
CA GLY A 428 -6.25 14.98 -3.12
C GLY A 428 -6.82 14.79 -1.71
N ALA A 429 -7.73 15.68 -1.31
CA ALA A 429 -8.42 15.62 -0.03
C ALA A 429 -9.93 15.81 -0.19
N LEU A 430 -10.72 15.25 0.73
CA LEU A 430 -12.10 15.64 0.99
C LEU A 430 -12.14 16.73 2.06
N GLN A 431 -11.34 16.56 3.13
CA GLN A 431 -11.09 17.57 4.15
C GLN A 431 -9.61 17.56 4.56
N VAL A 432 -9.10 18.72 4.98
CA VAL A 432 -7.82 18.85 5.67
C VAL A 432 -8.01 19.73 6.90
N SER A 433 -7.48 19.30 8.05
CA SER A 433 -7.60 20.04 9.30
C SER A 433 -6.51 21.12 9.47
N ALA A 434 -6.72 22.05 10.40
CA ALA A 434 -5.71 23.04 10.77
C ALA A 434 -4.45 22.42 11.40
N ALA A 435 -4.54 21.18 11.90
CA ALA A 435 -3.40 20.43 12.44
C ALA A 435 -2.70 19.54 11.40
N GLY A 436 -3.21 19.51 10.16
CA GLY A 436 -2.68 18.68 9.09
C GLY A 436 -3.26 17.26 9.05
N ASP A 437 -4.42 17.03 9.65
CA ASP A 437 -5.14 15.77 9.46
C ASP A 437 -5.70 15.71 8.04
N LEU A 438 -5.60 14.55 7.40
CA LEU A 438 -6.12 14.31 6.06
C LEU A 438 -7.32 13.36 6.12
N ALA A 439 -8.39 13.68 5.41
CA ALA A 439 -9.49 12.75 5.13
C ALA A 439 -9.77 12.73 3.63
N ASN A 440 -9.63 11.57 2.96
CA ASN A 440 -9.79 11.48 1.50
C ASN A 440 -10.44 10.20 0.94
N TYR A 441 -10.78 9.21 1.76
CA TYR A 441 -11.15 7.88 1.23
C TYR A 441 -12.60 7.45 1.48
N MET A 442 -13.29 8.06 2.44
CA MET A 442 -14.63 7.62 2.85
C MET A 442 -15.52 8.80 3.22
N ILE A 443 -16.80 8.70 2.81
CA ILE A 443 -17.89 9.51 3.36
C ILE A 443 -18.93 8.52 3.89
N PRO A 444 -19.07 8.37 5.22
CA PRO A 444 -20.05 7.47 5.81
C PRO A 444 -21.45 7.67 5.22
N GLY A 445 -22.09 6.57 4.83
CA GLY A 445 -23.43 6.58 4.22
C GLY A 445 -23.51 7.08 2.77
N LYS A 446 -22.41 7.52 2.14
CA LYS A 446 -22.40 7.99 0.74
C LYS A 446 -21.37 7.31 -0.16
N THR A 447 -20.16 7.07 0.33
CA THR A 447 -19.06 6.53 -0.50
C THR A 447 -18.18 5.59 0.31
N PHE A 448 -18.17 4.32 -0.09
CA PHE A 448 -17.37 3.26 0.53
C PHE A 448 -16.44 2.62 -0.52
N LYS A 449 -15.43 3.37 -0.96
CA LYS A 449 -14.49 2.90 -2.01
C LYS A 449 -13.23 2.24 -1.47
N GLY A 450 -12.87 2.49 -0.21
CA GLY A 450 -11.62 2.01 0.38
C GLY A 450 -10.49 3.03 0.29
N MET A 451 -9.44 2.80 1.07
CA MET A 451 -8.31 3.70 1.22
C MET A 451 -7.20 3.53 0.17
N GLY A 452 -7.13 2.38 -0.51
CA GLY A 452 -6.01 2.07 -1.41
C GLY A 452 -4.67 2.23 -0.68
N GLY A 453 -3.68 2.82 -1.36
CA GLY A 453 -2.39 3.19 -0.78
C GLY A 453 -2.38 4.50 0.02
N ALA A 454 -3.48 5.25 0.11
CA ALA A 454 -3.47 6.61 0.65
C ALA A 454 -2.99 6.71 2.11
N ILE A 455 -3.38 5.75 2.96
CA ILE A 455 -2.95 5.73 4.37
C ILE A 455 -1.45 5.43 4.49
N ASP A 456 -0.91 4.53 3.65
CA ASP A 456 0.53 4.24 3.62
C ASP A 456 1.35 5.44 3.10
N LEU A 457 0.85 6.14 2.07
CA LEU A 457 1.52 7.29 1.46
C LEU A 457 1.75 8.45 2.42
N VAL A 458 0.86 8.61 3.40
CA VAL A 458 0.97 9.65 4.43
C VAL A 458 1.53 9.12 5.75
N SER A 459 1.93 7.84 5.79
CA SER A 459 2.36 7.17 7.02
C SER A 459 3.77 7.51 7.46
N ASN A 460 4.53 8.36 6.77
CA ASN A 460 5.85 8.79 7.24
C ASN A 460 6.12 10.28 6.99
N PRO A 461 5.31 11.18 7.58
CA PRO A 461 5.34 12.61 7.27
C PRO A 461 6.57 13.35 7.83
N ASP A 462 7.38 12.68 8.65
CA ASP A 462 8.60 13.25 9.25
C ASP A 462 9.82 13.13 8.31
N ILE A 463 9.72 12.28 7.29
CA ILE A 463 10.75 12.09 6.26
C ILE A 463 10.18 12.49 4.89
N THR A 464 8.99 12.02 4.54
CA THR A 464 8.31 12.35 3.29
C THR A 464 7.47 13.61 3.44
N LYS A 465 7.66 14.61 2.57
CA LYS A 465 6.79 15.79 2.53
C LYS A 465 5.41 15.40 2.00
N ILE A 466 4.36 15.69 2.76
CA ILE A 466 2.97 15.41 2.36
C ILE A 466 2.29 16.71 1.93
N VAL A 467 1.94 16.78 0.65
CA VAL A 467 1.27 17.92 0.03
C VAL A 467 -0.15 17.54 -0.35
N VAL A 468 -1.12 18.38 0.01
CA VAL A 468 -2.48 18.26 -0.49
C VAL A 468 -2.67 19.21 -1.67
N ALA A 469 -3.11 18.69 -2.81
CA ALA A 469 -3.50 19.47 -3.98
C ALA A 469 -5.01 19.29 -4.24
N THR A 470 -5.80 20.33 -3.94
CA THR A 470 -7.27 20.23 -3.96
C THR A 470 -7.94 21.56 -4.29
N GLU A 471 -9.12 21.53 -4.92
CA GLU A 471 -10.02 22.69 -4.88
C GLU A 471 -10.33 23.07 -3.42
N HIS A 472 -10.47 24.38 -3.16
CA HIS A 472 -10.59 24.94 -1.81
C HIS A 472 -11.93 24.62 -1.14
N VAL A 473 -13.00 24.57 -1.94
CA VAL A 473 -14.36 24.25 -1.52
C VAL A 473 -14.86 23.01 -2.25
N ALA A 474 -15.83 22.31 -1.66
CA ALA A 474 -16.55 21.25 -2.33
C ALA A 474 -17.53 21.82 -3.37
N LYS A 475 -18.13 20.95 -4.18
CA LYS A 475 -19.09 21.34 -5.23
C LYS A 475 -20.33 22.07 -4.69
N ASP A 476 -20.71 21.79 -3.45
CA ASP A 476 -21.81 22.45 -2.74
C ASP A 476 -21.39 23.76 -2.06
N GLY A 477 -20.14 24.20 -2.26
CA GLY A 477 -19.57 25.41 -1.67
C GLY A 477 -19.03 25.23 -0.25
N SER A 478 -19.18 24.05 0.37
CA SER A 478 -18.68 23.82 1.73
C SER A 478 -17.15 23.87 1.80
N PRO A 479 -16.55 24.50 2.84
CA PRO A 479 -15.10 24.53 3.03
C PRO A 479 -14.50 23.14 3.18
N LYS A 480 -13.38 22.88 2.49
CA LYS A 480 -12.61 21.65 2.67
C LYS A 480 -11.47 21.82 3.67
N ILE A 481 -11.04 23.06 3.89
CA ILE A 481 -10.03 23.42 4.89
C ILE A 481 -10.77 23.78 6.18
N VAL A 482 -10.68 22.90 7.17
CA VAL A 482 -11.53 22.90 8.37
C VAL A 482 -10.69 22.93 9.63
N GLN A 483 -11.25 23.38 10.76
CA GLN A 483 -10.50 23.37 12.02
C GLN A 483 -10.16 21.93 12.43
N GLU A 484 -11.13 21.03 12.32
CA GLU A 484 -11.04 19.59 12.60
C GLU A 484 -11.79 18.81 11.51
N CYS A 485 -11.23 17.69 11.06
CA CYS A 485 -11.92 16.82 10.11
C CYS A 485 -13.11 16.14 10.79
N LYS A 486 -14.25 16.11 10.09
CA LYS A 486 -15.43 15.34 10.50
C LYS A 486 -15.54 14.00 9.76
N LEU A 487 -14.84 13.90 8.63
CA LEU A 487 -14.74 12.67 7.86
C LEU A 487 -13.66 11.74 8.44
N PRO A 488 -13.78 10.41 8.24
CA PRO A 488 -12.76 9.45 8.66
C PRO A 488 -11.37 9.82 8.13
N LEU A 489 -10.40 9.83 9.05
CA LEU A 489 -9.03 10.21 8.72
C LEU A 489 -8.32 9.14 7.89
N THR A 490 -7.60 9.62 6.88
CA THR A 490 -6.53 8.92 6.18
C THR A 490 -5.23 8.94 6.99
N GLY A 491 -4.98 10.03 7.72
CA GLY A 491 -3.86 10.14 8.67
C GLY A 491 -3.97 11.42 9.51
N ALA A 492 -3.55 11.36 10.76
CA ALA A 492 -3.54 12.50 11.67
C ALA A 492 -2.20 13.25 11.60
N ARG A 493 -2.24 14.59 11.56
CA ARG A 493 -1.05 15.48 11.56
C ARG A 493 0.01 15.10 10.53
N VAL A 494 -0.43 14.76 9.32
CA VAL A 494 0.42 14.27 8.23
C VAL A 494 0.74 15.33 7.19
N VAL A 495 -0.20 16.24 6.90
CA VAL A 495 -0.07 17.24 5.83
C VAL A 495 0.81 18.39 6.29
N SER A 496 1.84 18.73 5.50
CA SER A 496 2.68 19.89 5.75
C SER A 496 2.31 21.09 4.88
N THR A 497 1.73 20.87 3.70
CA THR A 497 1.42 21.93 2.74
C THR A 497 0.08 21.66 2.06
N ILE A 498 -0.76 22.70 1.93
CA ILE A 498 -2.07 22.64 1.26
C ILE A 498 -2.06 23.64 0.11
N ILE A 499 -2.26 23.15 -1.11
CA ILE A 499 -2.31 23.95 -2.34
C ILE A 499 -3.73 23.90 -2.90
N THR A 500 -4.35 25.06 -3.06
CA THR A 500 -5.69 25.19 -3.63
C THR A 500 -5.76 26.13 -4.83
N ASP A 501 -6.95 26.24 -5.43
CA ASP A 501 -7.20 27.21 -6.50
C ASP A 501 -7.13 28.67 -6.03
N LEU A 502 -7.15 28.90 -4.71
CA LEU A 502 -7.18 30.22 -4.09
C LEU A 502 -5.87 30.59 -3.40
N CYS A 503 -5.15 29.64 -2.81
CA CYS A 503 -4.01 29.93 -1.95
C CYS A 503 -3.11 28.72 -1.66
N VAL A 504 -2.00 28.99 -0.98
CA VAL A 504 -1.14 27.99 -0.34
C VAL A 504 -1.12 28.23 1.17
N PHE A 505 -1.33 27.15 1.94
CA PHE A 505 -1.08 27.13 3.37
C PHE A 505 0.11 26.22 3.69
N GLU A 506 0.99 26.68 4.57
CA GLU A 506 1.89 25.80 5.32
C GLU A 506 1.25 25.42 6.65
N VAL A 507 1.50 24.19 7.10
CA VAL A 507 0.87 23.59 8.28
C VAL A 507 1.90 23.30 9.35
N ASP A 508 1.69 23.85 10.55
CA ASP A 508 2.46 23.45 11.73
C ASP A 508 1.89 22.13 12.29
N ARG A 509 2.46 21.00 11.88
CA ARG A 509 2.01 19.66 12.32
C ARG A 509 2.21 19.44 13.83
N VAL A 510 3.14 20.16 14.46
CA VAL A 510 3.49 20.00 15.88
C VAL A 510 2.49 20.75 16.75
N ASN A 511 2.37 22.06 16.57
CA ASN A 511 1.51 22.89 17.42
C ASN A 511 0.07 22.96 16.91
N GLY A 512 -0.15 22.62 15.64
CA GLY A 512 -1.40 22.88 14.94
C GLY A 512 -1.49 24.35 14.53
N GLY A 513 -1.96 24.59 13.31
CA GLY A 513 -2.12 25.94 12.77
C GLY A 513 -1.80 25.99 11.30
N LEU A 514 -2.45 26.94 10.63
CA LEU A 514 -2.23 27.25 9.22
C LEU A 514 -1.60 28.63 9.10
N GLU A 515 -0.62 28.75 8.21
CA GLU A 515 -0.06 30.03 7.77
C GLU A 515 -0.32 30.20 6.27
N LEU A 516 -1.04 31.25 5.90
CA LEU A 516 -1.29 31.64 4.51
C LEU A 516 -0.01 32.25 3.94
N THR A 517 0.65 31.53 3.03
CA THR A 517 1.96 31.90 2.48
C THR A 517 1.88 32.42 1.05
N GLU A 518 0.89 31.97 0.26
CA GLU A 518 0.67 32.44 -1.10
C GLU A 518 -0.81 32.64 -1.42
N ILE A 519 -1.12 33.63 -2.28
CA ILE A 519 -2.48 33.95 -2.73
C ILE A 519 -2.59 34.00 -4.25
N ALA A 520 -3.66 33.41 -4.80
CA ALA A 520 -3.90 33.42 -6.24
C ALA A 520 -4.14 34.83 -6.80
N PRO A 521 -3.80 35.09 -8.07
CA PRO A 521 -4.11 36.36 -8.72
C PRO A 521 -5.60 36.68 -8.68
N GLY A 522 -5.95 37.89 -8.23
CA GLY A 522 -7.33 38.37 -8.13
C GLY A 522 -8.12 37.86 -6.93
N VAL A 523 -7.50 37.09 -6.03
CA VAL A 523 -8.09 36.67 -4.74
C VAL A 523 -7.54 37.58 -3.64
N ASP A 524 -8.39 37.93 -2.67
CA ASP A 524 -7.97 38.63 -1.45
C ASP A 524 -8.08 37.74 -0.19
N VAL A 525 -7.49 38.22 0.91
CA VAL A 525 -7.46 37.46 2.17
C VAL A 525 -8.86 37.28 2.76
N GLU A 526 -9.78 38.21 2.55
CA GLU A 526 -11.14 38.13 3.09
C GLU A 526 -11.97 37.06 2.35
N GLU A 527 -11.77 36.91 1.04
CA GLU A 527 -12.34 35.81 0.26
C GLU A 527 -11.88 34.45 0.81
N ILE A 528 -10.58 34.28 1.06
CA ILE A 528 -10.02 33.05 1.62
C ILE A 528 -10.62 32.79 3.01
N LYS A 529 -10.69 33.81 3.88
CA LYS A 529 -11.33 33.68 5.20
C LYS A 529 -12.78 33.24 5.10
N SER A 530 -13.54 33.79 4.14
CA SER A 530 -14.96 33.43 3.96
C SER A 530 -15.16 31.97 3.49
N LYS A 531 -14.14 31.38 2.84
CA LYS A 531 -14.18 30.02 2.27
C LYS A 531 -13.36 29.00 3.06
N THR A 532 -12.71 29.41 4.15
CA THR A 532 -11.91 28.57 5.03
C THR A 532 -12.59 28.47 6.39
N ALA A 533 -12.89 27.26 6.87
CA ALA A 533 -13.48 27.07 8.20
C ALA A 533 -12.43 26.96 9.32
N ALA A 534 -11.15 26.72 8.96
CA ALA A 534 -10.03 26.75 9.89
C ALA A 534 -9.60 28.18 10.24
N LYS A 535 -9.06 28.38 11.45
CA LYS A 535 -8.30 29.59 11.76
C LYS A 535 -6.93 29.52 11.09
N PHE A 536 -6.46 30.65 10.58
CA PHE A 536 -5.13 30.77 9.99
C PHE A 536 -4.51 32.14 10.27
N THR A 537 -3.19 32.19 10.20
CA THR A 537 -2.40 33.42 10.22
C THR A 537 -1.96 33.79 8.82
N VAL A 538 -1.57 35.04 8.59
CA VAL A 538 -1.07 35.49 7.29
C VAL A 538 0.43 35.73 7.41
N ALA A 539 1.20 35.15 6.51
CA ALA A 539 2.65 35.33 6.48
C ALA A 539 2.99 36.82 6.31
N LYS A 540 4.04 37.27 6.99
CA LYS A 540 4.52 38.67 6.87
C LYS A 540 4.96 38.99 5.45
N ASP A 541 5.50 38.01 4.74
CA ASP A 541 5.94 38.07 3.35
C ASP A 541 4.99 37.33 2.41
N LEU A 542 3.66 37.51 2.59
CA LEU A 542 2.64 36.91 1.72
C LEU A 542 2.96 37.12 0.23
N LYS A 543 3.08 36.03 -0.53
CA LYS A 543 3.50 36.05 -1.93
C LYS A 543 2.31 35.88 -2.86
N SER A 544 2.48 36.29 -4.12
CA SER A 544 1.56 35.88 -5.17
C SER A 544 1.84 34.42 -5.53
N MET A 545 0.78 33.62 -5.65
CA MET A 545 0.84 32.25 -6.12
C MET A 545 0.92 32.27 -7.65
N GLU A 546 2.02 31.76 -8.21
CA GLU A 546 2.20 31.64 -9.67
C GLU A 546 2.07 30.21 -10.16
#